data_AF-A0A934CG25-F1
#
_entry.id   AF-A0A934CG25-F1
#
_cell.length_a   1.000
_cell.length_b   1.000
_cell.length_c   1.000
_cell.angle_alpha   90.00
_cell.angle_beta   90.00
_cell.angle_gamma   90.00
#
_symmetry.space_group_name_H-M   'P 1'
#
loop_
_entity.id
_entity.type
_entity.pdbx_description
1 polymer ?
#
loop_
_entity_poly.entity_id
_entity_poly.type
_entity_poly.pdbx_seq_one_letter_code
_entity_poly.pdbx_strand_id
1 'polypeptide(L)'
;FRDGFVVALLNPKTTVFFAAFLPQFLSAGAPPIFQSIALGSLFVAIAAATDSAYALAAGAVAPALRGSALRRIGRRLGGGVFIGLGVFTALAGSRGK
;
A
#
# COMPACT_ATOMS: atom_id res chain seq x y z
N PHE A 1 15.36 -6.03 -2.78
CA PHE A 1 15.20 -5.82 -1.32
C PHE A 1 15.67 -4.42 -0.90
N ARG A 2 16.92 -4.03 -1.16
CA ARG A 2 17.48 -2.71 -0.79
C ARG A 2 16.67 -1.52 -1.34
N ASP A 3 16.37 -1.51 -2.64
CA ASP A 3 15.65 -0.38 -3.25
C ASP A 3 14.20 -0.28 -2.75
N GLY A 4 13.52 -1.42 -2.60
CA GLY A 4 12.18 -1.47 -2.00
C GLY A 4 12.16 -1.03 -0.54
N PHE A 5 13.17 -1.41 0.25
CA PHE A 5 13.33 -0.96 1.63
C PHE A 5 13.55 0.55 1.71
N VAL A 6 14.42 1.11 0.87
CA VAL A 6 14.68 2.55 0.80
C VAL A 6 13.42 3.31 0.35
N VAL A 7 12.72 2.82 -0.68
CA VAL A 7 11.46 3.42 -1.15
C VAL A 7 10.37 3.38 -0.07
N ALA A 8 10.27 2.28 0.68
CA ALA A 8 9.32 2.15 1.77
C ALA A 8 9.67 3.08 2.95
N LEU A 9 10.95 3.14 3.32
CA LEU A 9 11.43 3.99 4.43
C LEU A 9 11.29 5.48 4.10
N LEU A 10 11.58 5.87 2.86
CA LEU A 10 11.47 7.25 2.37
C LEU A 10 10.07 7.60 1.89
N ASN A 11 9.07 6.71 2.03
CA ASN A 11 7.72 6.97 1.55
C ASN A 11 7.06 8.05 2.43
N PRO A 12 6.91 9.30 1.96
CA PRO A 12 6.43 10.37 2.81
C PRO A 12 4.95 10.19 3.17
N LYS A 13 4.22 9.36 2.41
CA LYS A 13 2.79 9.12 2.65
C LYS A 13 2.56 8.48 4.01
N THR A 14 3.38 7.49 4.38
CA THR A 14 3.28 6.84 5.69
C THR A 14 3.55 7.84 6.81
N THR A 15 4.62 8.62 6.70
CA THR A 15 4.96 9.66 7.69
C THR A 15 3.87 10.71 7.82
N VAL A 16 3.34 11.23 6.71
CA VAL A 16 2.26 12.22 6.69
C VAL A 16 0.97 11.64 7.28
N PHE A 17 0.64 10.38 6.97
CA PHE A 17 -0.50 9.69 7.58
C PHE A 17 -0.37 9.61 9.09
N PHE A 18 0.77 9.11 9.60
CA PHE A 18 0.99 9.04 11.04
C PHE A 18 0.99 10.43 11.70
N ALA A 19 1.62 11.44 11.08
CA ALA A 19 1.60 12.79 11.60
C ALA A 19 0.18 13.38 11.72
N ALA A 20 -0.71 13.05 10.77
CA ALA A 20 -2.09 13.53 10.76
C ALA A 20 -3.01 12.76 11.74
N PHE A 21 -2.86 11.45 11.83
CA PHE A 21 -3.81 10.57 12.54
C PHE A 21 -3.32 10.11 13.91
N LEU A 22 -2.03 9.83 14.09
CA LEU A 22 -1.50 9.29 15.36
C LEU A 22 -1.82 10.17 16.57
N PRO A 23 -1.66 11.52 16.52
CA PRO A 23 -1.96 12.38 17.67
C PRO A 23 -3.41 12.28 18.15
N GLN A 24 -4.35 11.93 17.26
CA GLN A 24 -5.78 11.82 17.57
C GLN A 24 -6.08 10.60 18.45
N PHE A 25 -5.19 9.61 18.48
CA PHE A 25 -5.32 8.39 19.29
C PHE A 25 -4.50 8.44 20.59
N LEU A 26 -3.73 9.51 20.81
CA LEU A 26 -2.93 9.68 22.02
C LEU A 26 -3.78 10.27 23.15
N SER A 27 -3.68 9.67 24.34
CA SER A 27 -4.25 10.25 25.55
C SER A 27 -3.32 11.30 26.15
N ALA A 28 -3.88 12.43 26.60
CA ALA A 28 -3.11 13.54 27.18
C ALA A 28 -2.51 13.23 28.57
N GLY A 29 -2.99 12.18 29.26
CA GLY A 29 -2.57 11.82 30.62
C GLY A 29 -1.40 10.83 30.70
N ALA A 30 -0.88 10.35 29.58
CA ALA A 30 0.21 9.36 29.54
C ALA A 30 1.33 9.78 28.58
N PRO A 31 2.56 9.25 28.75
CA PRO A 31 3.67 9.67 27.90
C PRO A 31 3.41 9.30 26.43
N PRO A 32 3.53 10.26 25.49
CA PRO A 32 3.14 10.06 24.09
C PRO A 32 4.07 9.08 23.37
N ILE A 33 5.32 8.93 23.81
CA ILE A 33 6.30 8.06 23.16
C ILE A 33 5.94 6.58 23.26
N PHE A 34 5.51 6.11 24.44
CA PHE A 34 5.14 4.71 24.64
C PHE A 34 3.86 4.34 23.89
N GLN A 35 2.87 5.25 23.90
CA GLN A 35 1.64 5.10 23.12
C GLN A 35 1.93 5.08 21.62
N SER A 36 2.81 5.96 21.13
CA SER A 36 3.21 6.01 19.72
C SER A 36 3.93 4.73 19.28
N ILE A 37 4.83 4.21 20.09
CA ILE A 37 5.52 2.93 19.80
C ILE A 37 4.52 1.78 19.78
N ALA A 38 3.60 1.72 20.76
CA ALA A 38 2.59 0.65 20.83
C ALA A 38 1.66 0.68 19.60
N LEU A 39 1.07 1.84 19.28
CA LEU A 39 0.19 2.00 18.12
C LEU A 39 0.92 1.79 16.80
N GLY A 40 2.14 2.31 16.67
CA GLY A 40 2.98 2.09 15.50
C GLY A 40 3.32 0.60 15.30
N SER A 41 3.67 -0.11 16.38
CA SER A 41 3.96 -1.55 16.33
C SER A 41 2.73 -2.36 15.96
N LEU A 42 1.57 -2.03 16.52
CA LEU A 42 0.30 -2.65 16.17
C LEU A 42 -0.05 -2.45 14.69
N PHE A 43 0.13 -1.23 14.18
CA PHE A 43 -0.08 -0.93 12.76
C PHE A 43 0.84 -1.78 11.87
N VAL A 44 2.14 -1.86 12.19
CA VAL A 44 3.10 -2.68 11.43
C VAL A 44 2.74 -4.16 11.49
N ALA A 45 2.29 -4.65 12.64
CA ALA A 45 1.84 -6.04 12.79
C ALA A 45 0.63 -6.35 11.90
N ILE A 46 -0.36 -5.46 11.86
CA ILE A 46 -1.53 -5.60 10.98
C ILE A 46 -1.11 -5.55 9.51
N ALA A 47 -0.25 -4.61 9.13
CA ALA A 47 0.26 -4.51 7.77
C ALA A 47 1.01 -5.79 7.36
N ALA A 48 1.92 -6.28 8.20
CA ALA A 48 2.66 -7.51 7.94
C ALA A 48 1.75 -8.74 7.85
N ALA A 49 0.75 -8.85 8.72
CA ALA A 49 -0.21 -9.95 8.71
C ALA A 49 -1.07 -9.95 7.44
N THR A 50 -1.59 -8.78 7.06
CA THR A 50 -2.41 -8.62 5.85
C THR A 50 -1.59 -8.85 4.58
N ASP A 51 -0.40 -8.26 4.46
CA ASP A 51 0.50 -8.48 3.33
C ASP A 51 0.92 -9.95 3.20
N SER A 52 1.22 -10.61 4.32
CA SER A 52 1.54 -12.04 4.32
C SER A 52 0.34 -12.88 3.89
N ALA A 53 -0.87 -12.58 4.38
CA ALA A 53 -2.08 -13.27 3.97
C ALA A 53 -2.31 -13.12 2.45
N TYR A 54 -2.14 -11.92 1.90
CA TYR A 54 -2.21 -11.68 0.46
C TYR A 54 -1.12 -12.42 -0.31
N ALA A 55 0.12 -12.41 0.18
CA ALA A 55 1.22 -13.10 -0.48
C ALA A 55 1.01 -14.62 -0.51
N LEU A 56 0.53 -15.21 0.58
CA LEU A 56 0.21 -16.63 0.67
C LEU A 56 -1.00 -16.99 -0.22
N ALA A 57 -2.06 -16.18 -0.19
CA ALA A 57 -3.22 -16.38 -1.07
C ALA A 57 -2.83 -16.28 -2.55
N ALA A 58 -2.04 -15.28 -2.92
CA ALA A 58 -1.52 -15.14 -4.28
C ALA A 58 -0.63 -16.34 -4.66
N GLY A 59 0.22 -16.83 -3.75
CA GLY A 59 1.02 -18.03 -3.95
C GLY A 59 0.20 -19.29 -4.15
N ALA A 60 -0.90 -19.45 -3.41
CA ALA A 60 -1.82 -20.57 -3.54
C ALA A 60 -2.60 -20.55 -4.87
N VAL A 61 -2.97 -19.36 -5.36
CA VAL A 61 -3.74 -19.20 -6.61
C VAL A 61 -2.81 -19.17 -7.84
N ALA A 62 -1.53 -18.80 -7.69
CA ALA A 62 -0.58 -18.68 -8.79
C ALA A 62 -0.43 -19.94 -9.68
N PRO A 63 -0.45 -21.19 -9.17
CA PRO A 63 -0.45 -22.40 -9.99
C PRO A 63 -1.69 -22.53 -10.89
N ALA A 64 -2.88 -22.18 -10.38
CA ALA A 64 -4.13 -22.20 -11.15
C ALA A 64 -4.12 -21.12 -12.27
N LEU A 65 -3.38 -20.04 -12.07
CA LEU A 65 -3.18 -18.97 -13.05
C LEU A 65 -2.06 -19.27 -14.07
N ARG A 66 -1.50 -20.49 -14.13
CA ARG A 66 -0.44 -20.84 -15.10
C ARG A 66 -0.96 -21.02 -16.53
N GLY A 67 -2.28 -21.12 -16.73
CA GLY A 67 -2.89 -21.17 -18.06
C GLY A 67 -2.58 -19.93 -18.91
N SER A 68 -2.18 -20.12 -20.17
CA SER A 68 -1.77 -19.06 -21.10
C SER A 68 -2.86 -18.00 -21.34
N ALA A 69 -4.14 -18.42 -21.30
CA ALA A 69 -5.29 -17.54 -21.43
C ALA A 69 -5.46 -16.58 -20.24
N LEU A 70 -5.46 -17.09 -19.00
CA LEU A 70 -5.59 -16.26 -17.79
C LEU A 70 -4.42 -15.28 -17.62
N ARG A 71 -3.19 -15.71 -17.94
CA ARG A 71 -2.02 -14.81 -17.95
C ARG A 71 -2.13 -13.69 -18.98
N ARG A 72 -2.72 -13.97 -20.14
CA ARG A 72 -2.95 -12.97 -21.18
C ARG A 72 -4.05 -11.98 -20.78
N ILE A 73 -5.13 -12.46 -20.16
CA ILE A 73 -6.20 -11.63 -19.62
C ILE A 73 -5.67 -10.74 -18.50
N GLY A 74 -4.96 -11.29 -17.51
CA GLY A 74 -4.37 -10.52 -16.40
C GLY A 74 -3.44 -9.41 -16.86
N ARG A 75 -2.58 -9.67 -17.87
CA ARG A 75 -1.71 -8.64 -18.46
C ARG A 75 -2.49 -7.56 -19.21
N ARG A 76 -3.54 -7.93 -19.95
CA ARG A 76 -4.38 -6.97 -20.68
C ARG A 76 -5.19 -6.10 -19.72
N LEU A 77 -5.73 -6.68 -18.65
CA LEU A 77 -6.44 -5.93 -17.61
C LEU A 77 -5.48 -4.97 -16.89
N GLY A 78 -4.32 -5.45 -16.44
CA GLY A 78 -3.32 -4.60 -15.80
C GLY A 78 -2.87 -3.44 -16.70
N GLY A 79 -2.51 -3.74 -17.95
CA GLY A 79 -2.13 -2.72 -18.92
C GLY A 79 -3.28 -1.74 -19.24
N GLY A 80 -4.50 -2.24 -19.40
CA GLY A 80 -5.69 -1.43 -19.63
C GLY A 80 -5.99 -0.48 -18.47
N VAL A 81 -5.84 -0.93 -17.23
CA VAL A 81 -5.98 -0.08 -16.03
C VAL A 81 -4.92 1.02 -16.02
N PHE A 82 -3.65 0.71 -16.33
CA PHE A 82 -2.61 1.73 -16.39
C PHE A 82 -2.82 2.75 -17.51
N ILE A 83 -3.23 2.30 -18.70
CA ILE A 83 -3.58 3.20 -19.81
C ILE A 83 -4.77 4.08 -19.41
N GLY A 84 -5.82 3.49 -18.82
CA GLY A 84 -6.99 4.20 -18.34
C GLY A 84 -6.65 5.24 -17.28
N LEU A 85 -5.81 4.90 -16.30
CA LEU A 85 -5.31 5.84 -15.29
C LEU A 85 -4.47 6.95 -15.92
N GLY A 86 -3.64 6.64 -16.92
CA GLY A 86 -2.86 7.63 -17.65
C GLY A 86 -3.73 8.63 -18.41
N VAL A 87 -4.75 8.13 -19.12
CA VAL A 87 -5.75 8.96 -19.81
C VAL A 87 -6.55 9.79 -18.80
N PHE A 88 -7.04 9.17 -17.72
CA PHE A 88 -7.75 9.88 -16.67
C PHE A 88 -6.90 10.99 -16.07
N THR A 89 -5.63 10.73 -15.78
CA THR A 89 -4.69 11.72 -15.24
C THR A 89 -4.46 12.87 -16.22
N ALA A 90 -4.29 12.57 -17.52
CA ALA A 90 -4.14 13.59 -18.55
C ALA A 90 -5.39 14.48 -18.69
N LEU A 91 -6.59 13.88 -18.60
CA LEU A 91 -7.86 14.59 -18.70
C LEU A 91 -8.22 15.35 -17.40
N ALA A 92 -7.90 14.79 -16.24
CA ALA A 92 -8.11 15.42 -14.93
C ALA A 92 -7.13 16.58 -14.71
N GLY A 93 -5.88 16.44 -15.16
CA GLY A 93 -4.87 17.49 -15.15
C GLY A 93 -5.18 18.67 -16.09
N SER A 94 -6.10 18.50 -17.04
CA SER A 94 -6.52 19.57 -17.96
C SER A 94 -7.49 20.59 -17.33
N ARG A 95 -7.90 20.42 -16.06
CA ARG A 95 -8.80 21.37 -15.34
C ARG A 95 -8.07 22.38 -14.43
N GLY A 96 -6.75 22.50 -14.56
CA GLY A 96 -5.95 23.49 -13.84
C GLY A 96 -5.23 24.45 -14.78
N LYS A 97 -5.99 25.34 -15.44
CA LYS A 97 -5.51 26.64 -15.92
C LYS A 97 -6.59 27.67 -15.61
#